data_AF-A0A6M2A2S7-F1
#
_entry.id   AF-A0A6M2A2S7-F1
#
_cell.length_a   1.000
_cell.length_b   1.000
_cell.length_c   1.000
_cell.angle_alpha   90.00
_cell.angle_beta   90.00
_cell.angle_gamma   90.00
#
_symmetry.space_group_name_H-M   'P 1'
#
loop_
_entity.id
_entity.type
_entity.pdbx_description
1 polymer ?
#
loop_
_entity_poly.entity_id
_entity_poly.type
_entity_poly.pdbx_seq_one_letter_code
_entity_poly.pdbx_strand_id
1 'polypeptide(L)'
;MMDNKHRYIPRKLGNRIRKLFENFACLVITGARQVGKTTLLQHLYPKLNCVVFDPVQDIQNARADPELFLNNNPPPLILDEIQYAPELVPVLKRRLDKAKAPGQYILTGSQQWGVLNQVSESLAGRAILCHLEGFSLTEVATPQPSTLWLERWLMDPDSFFARRPSRLDLPRTLYEQLWRGFLPEAQFVDLEFIPDFHFSYQSTYIEKDIRLLADLAELQQFSRFVKLVAALTAQEINYSQLGREIGVTPQTSKRWLNLLMQTFEWFEIPAFSKNSTKKVSLKPKGYFADTGQVCFSQMISTAKAISSHPLWGALFENAVVGEIRKQCSIMSTPPRMYHWRVHSGAECDLILERDGKFYPIEIKAKTRPTFSDAKGIRAFRAHHPQLQIQNGLVIAPAEEYYALSDKDYVLPWDVD
;
A
#
# COMPACT_ATOMS: atom_id res chain seq x y z
N MET A 1 -5.94 -21.38 -30.06
CA MET A 1 -5.89 -21.35 -28.58
C MET A 1 -5.39 -19.97 -28.22
N MET A 2 -6.24 -19.10 -27.67
CA MET A 2 -5.82 -17.75 -27.30
C MET A 2 -4.89 -17.84 -26.09
N ASP A 3 -3.75 -17.17 -26.22
CA ASP A 3 -2.64 -17.16 -25.29
C ASP A 3 -3.10 -16.70 -23.89
N ASN A 4 -2.95 -17.57 -22.89
CA ASN A 4 -3.50 -17.37 -21.54
C ASN A 4 -2.68 -16.36 -20.71
N LYS A 5 -1.68 -15.72 -21.32
CA LYS A 5 -0.71 -14.85 -20.63
C LYS A 5 -1.28 -13.52 -20.14
N HIS A 6 -2.46 -13.07 -20.59
CA HIS A 6 -2.98 -11.72 -20.29
C HIS A 6 -4.45 -11.68 -19.81
N ARG A 7 -4.88 -12.65 -18.98
CA ARG A 7 -6.22 -12.60 -18.38
C ARG A 7 -6.30 -11.47 -17.35
N TYR A 8 -7.26 -10.56 -17.52
CA TYR A 8 -7.55 -9.54 -16.52
C TYR A 8 -7.95 -10.18 -15.18
N ILE A 9 -7.23 -9.82 -14.11
CA ILE A 9 -7.55 -10.18 -12.73
C ILE A 9 -8.45 -9.08 -12.14
N PRO A 10 -9.71 -9.40 -11.75
CA PRO A 10 -10.60 -8.42 -11.15
C PRO A 10 -10.00 -7.79 -9.89
N ARG A 11 -10.07 -6.45 -9.83
CA ARG A 11 -9.62 -5.68 -8.67
C ARG A 11 -10.70 -5.62 -7.60
N LYS A 12 -10.36 -5.87 -6.33
CA LYS A 12 -11.31 -5.76 -5.20
C LYS A 12 -11.90 -4.36 -5.09
N LEU A 13 -11.07 -3.35 -5.32
CA LEU A 13 -11.49 -1.94 -5.30
C LEU A 13 -12.46 -1.58 -6.45
N GLY A 14 -12.56 -2.41 -7.50
CA GLY A 14 -13.34 -2.11 -8.70
C GLY A 14 -14.83 -1.88 -8.43
N ASN A 15 -15.46 -2.70 -7.59
CA ASN A 15 -16.87 -2.52 -7.23
C ASN A 15 -17.12 -1.22 -6.45
N ARG A 16 -16.17 -0.85 -5.59
CA ARG A 16 -16.22 0.42 -4.86
C ARG A 16 -16.06 1.60 -5.82
N ILE A 17 -15.10 1.53 -6.74
CA ILE A 17 -14.88 2.58 -7.76
C ILE A 17 -16.14 2.82 -8.59
N ARG A 18 -16.86 1.77 -9.01
CA ARG A 18 -18.15 1.91 -9.72
C ARG A 18 -19.17 2.68 -8.90
N LYS A 19 -19.44 2.22 -7.67
CA LYS A 19 -20.39 2.86 -6.76
C LYS A 19 -20.03 4.32 -6.48
N LEU A 20 -18.74 4.62 -6.30
CA LEU A 20 -18.28 5.99 -6.07
C LEU A 20 -18.48 6.87 -7.30
N PHE A 21 -18.13 6.40 -8.49
CA PHE A 21 -18.31 7.19 -9.70
C PHE A 21 -19.80 7.46 -10.01
N GLU A 22 -20.69 6.52 -9.69
CA GLU A 22 -22.14 6.69 -9.83
C GLU A 22 -22.75 7.71 -8.85
N ASN A 23 -22.06 8.02 -7.75
CA ASN A 23 -22.59 8.88 -6.69
C ASN A 23 -21.83 10.20 -6.50
N PHE A 24 -20.61 10.32 -7.03
CA PHE A 24 -19.75 11.49 -6.87
C PHE A 24 -19.40 12.09 -8.23
N ALA A 25 -19.32 13.42 -8.30
CA ALA A 25 -19.07 14.12 -9.56
C ALA A 25 -17.65 13.86 -10.10
N CYS A 26 -16.67 13.72 -9.20
CA CYS A 26 -15.29 13.44 -9.56
C CYS A 26 -14.71 12.29 -8.71
N LEU A 27 -13.99 11.38 -9.35
CA LEU A 27 -13.22 10.33 -8.69
C LEU A 27 -11.73 10.54 -8.99
N VAL A 28 -10.89 10.52 -7.96
CA VAL A 28 -9.43 10.61 -8.10
C VAL A 28 -8.82 9.26 -7.73
N ILE A 29 -8.13 8.62 -8.65
CA ILE A 29 -7.46 7.33 -8.45
C ILE A 29 -5.94 7.53 -8.44
N THR A 30 -5.33 7.25 -7.30
CA THR A 30 -3.88 7.39 -7.10
C THR A 30 -3.24 6.03 -6.87
N GLY A 31 -1.94 5.92 -7.07
CA GLY A 31 -1.20 4.67 -6.84
C GLY A 31 0.12 4.65 -7.58
N ALA A 32 1.04 3.77 -7.19
CA ALA A 32 2.34 3.64 -7.83
C ALA A 32 2.22 3.37 -9.34
N ARG A 33 3.32 3.52 -10.08
CA ARG A 33 3.34 3.07 -11.47
C ARG A 33 3.15 1.57 -11.56
N GLN A 34 2.60 1.10 -12.68
CA GLN A 34 2.33 -0.31 -12.95
C GLN A 34 1.38 -1.05 -11.99
N VAL A 35 0.74 -0.39 -11.01
CA VAL A 35 -0.32 -0.99 -10.18
C VAL A 35 -1.63 -1.24 -10.94
N GLY A 36 -1.69 -1.00 -12.25
CA GLY A 36 -2.83 -1.33 -13.10
C GLY A 36 -3.98 -0.31 -13.09
N LYS A 37 -3.72 0.99 -12.82
CA LYS A 37 -4.74 2.06 -12.83
C LYS A 37 -5.46 2.15 -14.18
N THR A 38 -4.71 2.33 -15.26
CA THR A 38 -5.26 2.46 -16.62
C THR A 38 -5.98 1.17 -17.04
N THR A 39 -5.40 -0.01 -16.77
CA THR A 39 -6.03 -1.31 -17.03
C THR A 39 -7.35 -1.48 -16.28
N LEU A 40 -7.40 -1.07 -15.01
CA LEU A 40 -8.62 -1.09 -14.22
C LEU A 40 -9.68 -0.19 -14.83
N LEU A 41 -9.35 1.06 -15.16
CA LEU A 41 -10.29 2.01 -15.72
C LEU A 41 -10.82 1.60 -17.10
N GLN A 42 -9.94 1.10 -17.98
CA GLN A 42 -10.35 0.55 -19.28
C GLN A 42 -11.31 -0.63 -19.12
N HIS A 43 -11.09 -1.49 -18.12
CA HIS A 43 -11.99 -2.61 -17.85
C HIS A 43 -13.33 -2.17 -17.26
N LEU A 44 -13.34 -1.23 -16.32
CA LEU A 44 -14.57 -0.74 -15.69
C LEU A 44 -15.40 0.14 -16.64
N TYR A 45 -14.73 0.93 -17.48
CA TYR A 45 -15.31 1.99 -18.30
C TYR A 45 -14.78 1.98 -19.75
N PRO A 46 -14.95 0.88 -20.50
CA PRO A 46 -14.36 0.72 -21.84
C PRO A 46 -14.87 1.72 -22.88
N LYS A 47 -15.98 2.42 -22.60
CA LYS A 47 -16.61 3.39 -23.50
C LYS A 47 -16.28 4.84 -23.16
N LEU A 48 -15.61 5.11 -22.03
CA LEU A 48 -15.27 6.48 -21.65
C LEU A 48 -14.04 6.95 -22.41
N ASN A 49 -14.09 8.21 -22.87
CA ASN A 49 -12.92 8.86 -23.46
C ASN A 49 -11.84 9.02 -22.38
N CYS A 50 -10.59 8.79 -22.78
CA CYS A 50 -9.42 8.93 -21.91
C CYS A 50 -8.39 9.82 -22.59
N VAL A 51 -7.95 10.86 -21.87
CA VAL A 51 -6.82 11.71 -22.27
C VAL A 51 -5.69 11.46 -21.29
N VAL A 52 -4.51 11.10 -21.80
CA VAL A 52 -3.30 10.85 -21.02
C VAL A 52 -2.37 12.04 -21.18
N PHE A 53 -1.98 12.68 -20.08
CA PHE A 53 -1.08 13.82 -20.10
C PHE A 53 0.39 13.42 -20.06
N ASP A 54 1.25 14.27 -20.63
CA ASP A 54 2.69 14.07 -20.71
C ASP A 54 3.43 15.30 -20.15
N PRO A 55 4.56 15.13 -19.43
CA PRO A 55 5.31 16.26 -18.88
C PRO A 55 5.84 17.22 -19.95
N VAL A 56 6.23 16.71 -21.12
CA VAL A 56 6.89 17.46 -22.19
C VAL A 56 5.87 18.01 -23.19
N GLN A 57 4.90 17.20 -23.61
CA GLN A 57 3.92 17.60 -24.62
C GLN A 57 2.64 18.18 -24.01
N ASP A 58 2.21 19.37 -24.45
CA ASP A 58 0.93 19.93 -24.04
C ASP A 58 -0.22 19.31 -24.85
N ILE A 59 -0.71 18.17 -24.36
CA ILE A 59 -1.73 17.38 -25.03
C ILE A 59 -2.99 18.21 -25.24
N GLN A 60 -3.35 18.44 -26.51
CA GLN A 60 -4.51 19.23 -26.93
C GLN A 60 -4.53 20.66 -26.32
N ASN A 61 -3.37 21.26 -26.06
CA ASN A 61 -3.23 22.57 -25.40
C ASN A 61 -3.90 22.64 -24.02
N ALA A 62 -3.99 21.52 -23.29
CA ALA A 62 -4.68 21.46 -22.01
C ALA A 62 -4.08 22.38 -20.93
N ARG A 63 -2.77 22.65 -20.99
CA ARG A 63 -2.10 23.58 -20.07
C ARG A 63 -2.27 25.02 -20.52
N ALA A 64 -2.12 25.28 -21.82
CA ALA A 64 -2.24 26.62 -22.39
C ALA A 64 -3.67 27.17 -22.39
N ASP A 65 -4.68 26.35 -22.69
CA ASP A 65 -6.11 26.71 -22.67
C ASP A 65 -6.98 25.60 -22.05
N PRO A 66 -7.01 25.51 -20.71
CA PRO A 66 -7.73 24.45 -20.01
C PRO A 66 -9.27 24.52 -20.20
N GLU A 67 -9.83 25.70 -20.49
CA GLU A 67 -11.27 25.84 -20.73
C GLU A 67 -11.68 25.31 -22.10
N LEU A 68 -10.93 25.68 -23.16
CA LEU A 68 -11.18 25.17 -24.50
C LEU A 68 -10.99 23.64 -24.54
N PHE A 69 -9.95 23.12 -23.87
CA PHE A 69 -9.72 21.69 -23.76
C PHE A 69 -10.94 20.95 -23.17
N LEU A 70 -11.46 21.42 -22.03
CA LEU A 70 -12.62 20.79 -21.39
C LEU A 70 -13.94 21.06 -22.14
N ASN A 71 -14.02 22.07 -23.00
CA ASN A 71 -15.16 22.26 -23.93
C ASN A 71 -15.15 21.21 -25.05
N ASN A 72 -13.98 20.91 -25.59
CA ASN A 72 -13.81 19.92 -26.66
C ASN A 72 -13.89 18.48 -26.13
N ASN A 73 -13.64 18.27 -24.83
CA ASN A 73 -13.71 16.99 -24.16
C ASN A 73 -14.77 17.03 -23.03
N PRO A 74 -16.06 16.92 -23.35
CA PRO A 74 -17.13 16.96 -22.34
C PRO A 74 -17.13 15.70 -21.46
N PRO A 75 -17.63 15.79 -20.21
CA PRO A 75 -17.81 14.63 -19.33
C PRO A 75 -18.90 13.68 -19.89
N PRO A 76 -18.86 12.37 -19.55
CA PRO A 76 -17.91 11.70 -18.68
C PRO A 76 -16.52 11.50 -19.31
N LEU A 77 -15.46 11.88 -18.60
CA LEU A 77 -14.08 11.89 -19.12
C LEU A 77 -13.05 11.36 -18.11
N ILE A 78 -12.10 10.56 -18.60
CA ILE A 78 -10.92 10.12 -17.86
C ILE A 78 -9.74 11.04 -18.21
N LEU A 79 -9.10 11.58 -17.18
CA LEU A 79 -7.93 12.44 -17.24
C LEU A 79 -6.78 11.72 -16.53
N ASP A 80 -5.97 11.00 -17.31
CA ASP A 80 -4.88 10.14 -16.82
C ASP A 80 -3.60 10.96 -16.64
N GLU A 81 -2.88 10.74 -15.53
CA GLU A 81 -1.65 11.46 -15.16
C GLU A 81 -1.85 12.98 -15.03
N ILE A 82 -2.93 13.40 -14.36
CA ILE A 82 -3.36 14.82 -14.20
C ILE A 82 -2.28 15.72 -13.59
N GLN A 83 -1.31 15.16 -12.86
CA GLN A 83 -0.20 15.94 -12.30
C GLN A 83 0.68 16.60 -13.37
N TYR A 84 0.60 16.16 -14.64
CA TYR A 84 1.28 16.81 -15.77
C TYR A 84 0.46 17.94 -16.42
N ALA A 85 -0.80 18.12 -16.02
CA ALA A 85 -1.66 19.24 -16.45
C ALA A 85 -2.44 19.86 -15.25
N PRO A 86 -1.73 20.33 -14.21
CA PRO A 86 -2.36 20.89 -13.00
C PRO A 86 -3.23 22.13 -13.28
N GLU A 87 -3.02 22.82 -14.40
CA GLU A 87 -3.78 23.99 -14.85
C GLU A 87 -5.26 23.68 -15.10
N LEU A 88 -5.63 22.40 -15.30
CA LEU A 88 -7.02 21.97 -15.43
C LEU A 88 -7.79 22.04 -14.10
N VAL A 89 -7.10 21.94 -12.96
CA VAL A 89 -7.72 21.77 -11.63
C VAL A 89 -8.65 22.95 -11.27
N PRO A 90 -8.24 24.23 -11.44
CA PRO A 90 -9.14 25.36 -11.20
C PRO A 90 -10.39 25.36 -12.09
N VAL A 91 -10.27 24.92 -13.34
CA VAL A 91 -11.41 24.88 -14.28
C VAL A 91 -12.36 23.74 -13.94
N LEU A 92 -11.83 22.55 -13.65
CA LEU A 92 -12.60 21.41 -13.14
C LEU A 92 -13.39 21.82 -11.89
N LYS A 93 -12.74 22.50 -10.93
CA LYS A 93 -13.39 23.01 -9.73
C LYS A 93 -14.64 23.84 -10.04
N ARG A 94 -14.52 24.84 -10.93
CA ARG A 94 -15.65 25.69 -11.34
C ARG A 94 -16.77 24.90 -12.03
N ARG A 95 -16.43 23.93 -12.87
CA ARG A 95 -17.41 23.11 -13.59
C ARG A 95 -18.18 22.19 -12.65
N LEU A 96 -17.46 21.51 -11.74
CA LEU A 96 -18.04 20.65 -10.71
C LEU A 96 -18.94 21.43 -9.73
N ASP A 97 -18.63 22.72 -9.46
CA ASP A 97 -19.47 23.59 -8.63
C ASP A 97 -20.81 23.94 -9.30
N LYS A 98 -20.82 24.09 -10.63
CA LYS A 98 -22.02 24.43 -11.41
C LYS A 98 -22.91 23.22 -11.68
N ALA A 99 -22.31 22.12 -12.10
CA ALA A 99 -23.02 20.91 -12.52
C ALA A 99 -22.84 19.82 -11.45
N LYS A 100 -23.74 19.78 -10.47
CA LYS A 100 -23.74 18.79 -9.36
C LYS A 100 -24.18 17.39 -9.79
N ALA A 101 -23.88 16.98 -11.02
CA ALA A 101 -24.20 15.64 -11.52
C ALA A 101 -23.08 14.65 -11.15
N PRO A 102 -23.41 13.41 -10.76
CA PRO A 102 -22.40 12.38 -10.52
C PRO A 102 -21.74 11.92 -11.84
N GLY A 103 -20.59 11.26 -11.73
CA GLY A 103 -19.96 10.55 -12.85
C GLY A 103 -19.37 11.44 -13.93
N GLN A 104 -18.91 12.66 -13.60
CA GLN A 104 -18.40 13.59 -14.61
C GLN A 104 -16.93 13.33 -14.98
N TYR A 105 -16.06 13.20 -13.98
CA TYR A 105 -14.63 13.09 -14.22
C TYR A 105 -13.98 11.98 -13.42
N ILE A 106 -13.04 11.27 -14.03
CA ILE A 106 -12.10 10.39 -13.34
C ILE A 106 -10.70 10.97 -13.56
N LEU A 107 -10.02 11.34 -12.49
CA LEU A 107 -8.64 11.80 -12.52
C LEU A 107 -7.74 10.67 -12.05
N THR A 108 -6.57 10.51 -12.65
CA THR A 108 -5.55 9.62 -12.11
C THR A 108 -4.22 10.35 -11.89
N GLY A 109 -3.37 9.78 -11.04
CA GLY A 109 -1.97 10.18 -11.01
C GLY A 109 -1.08 9.12 -10.39
N SER A 110 0.12 8.95 -10.97
CA SER A 110 1.12 8.00 -10.48
C SER A 110 2.13 8.61 -9.51
N GLN A 111 2.22 9.94 -9.42
CA GLN A 111 3.26 10.67 -8.70
C GLN A 111 2.75 11.97 -8.09
N GLN A 112 3.61 12.57 -7.26
CA GLN A 112 3.50 13.96 -6.82
C GLN A 112 2.26 14.17 -5.94
N TRP A 113 2.23 13.43 -4.84
CA TRP A 113 1.20 13.49 -3.79
C TRP A 113 0.82 14.91 -3.39
N GLY A 114 1.76 15.87 -3.42
CA GLY A 114 1.50 17.29 -3.17
C GLY A 114 0.50 17.90 -4.16
N VAL A 115 0.64 17.64 -5.45
CA VAL A 115 -0.29 18.13 -6.50
C VAL A 115 -1.64 17.45 -6.35
N LEU A 116 -1.67 16.13 -6.15
CA LEU A 116 -2.92 15.38 -5.98
C LEU A 116 -3.66 15.74 -4.69
N ASN A 117 -2.94 16.08 -3.61
CA ASN A 117 -3.53 16.61 -2.39
C ASN A 117 -4.09 18.01 -2.63
N GLN A 118 -3.38 18.89 -3.34
CA GLN A 118 -3.93 20.19 -3.73
C GLN A 118 -5.16 20.06 -4.63
N VAL A 119 -5.17 19.08 -5.55
CA VAL A 119 -6.35 18.74 -6.37
C VAL A 119 -7.49 18.29 -5.47
N SER A 120 -7.24 17.34 -4.57
CA SER A 120 -8.23 16.80 -3.63
C SER A 120 -8.80 17.89 -2.70
N GLU A 121 -7.94 18.74 -2.10
CA GLU A 121 -8.33 19.88 -1.27
C GLU A 121 -9.12 20.92 -2.07
N SER A 122 -8.66 21.26 -3.28
CA SER A 122 -9.35 22.23 -4.14
C SER A 122 -10.73 21.72 -4.58
N LEU A 123 -10.86 20.40 -4.74
CA LEU A 123 -12.08 19.69 -5.13
C LEU A 123 -12.84 19.09 -3.93
N ALA A 124 -12.51 19.52 -2.70
CA ALA A 124 -13.14 19.00 -1.49
C ALA A 124 -14.68 19.10 -1.57
N GLY A 125 -15.34 18.01 -1.17
CA GLY A 125 -16.80 17.84 -1.24
C GLY A 125 -17.35 17.46 -2.62
N ARG A 126 -16.52 17.41 -3.66
CA ARG A 126 -16.91 17.06 -5.05
C ARG A 126 -16.11 15.91 -5.64
N ALA A 127 -14.87 15.76 -5.18
CA ALA A 127 -14.00 14.65 -5.51
C ALA A 127 -13.92 13.64 -4.37
N ILE A 128 -13.87 12.36 -4.72
CA ILE A 128 -13.48 11.30 -3.80
C ILE A 128 -12.14 10.71 -4.23
N LEU A 129 -11.25 10.53 -3.26
CA LEU A 129 -9.95 9.92 -3.44
C LEU A 129 -10.02 8.41 -3.20
N CYS A 130 -9.44 7.65 -4.12
CA CYS A 130 -9.17 6.22 -4.01
C CYS A 130 -7.69 5.96 -4.24
N HIS A 131 -7.13 5.02 -3.48
CA HIS A 131 -5.76 4.59 -3.62
C HIS A 131 -5.72 3.14 -4.10
N LEU A 132 -5.05 2.91 -5.23
CA LEU A 132 -4.88 1.59 -5.83
C LEU A 132 -3.46 1.09 -5.55
N GLU A 133 -3.37 -0.01 -4.80
CA GLU A 133 -2.11 -0.67 -4.48
C GLU A 133 -1.79 -1.81 -5.46
N GLY A 134 -0.69 -2.54 -5.24
CA GLY A 134 -0.47 -3.83 -5.90
C GLY A 134 -1.57 -4.86 -5.57
N PHE A 135 -1.48 -6.05 -6.13
CA PHE A 135 -2.46 -7.10 -5.85
C PHE A 135 -2.41 -7.54 -4.38
N SER A 136 -3.58 -7.66 -3.75
CA SER A 136 -3.74 -8.38 -2.49
C SER A 136 -3.66 -9.90 -2.69
N LEU A 137 -3.40 -10.65 -1.63
CA LEU A 137 -3.46 -12.11 -1.67
C LEU A 137 -4.83 -12.59 -2.17
N THR A 138 -5.90 -11.91 -1.74
CA THR A 138 -7.28 -12.21 -2.19
C THR A 138 -7.53 -11.93 -3.68
N GLU A 139 -6.72 -11.10 -4.34
CA GLU A 139 -6.78 -10.87 -5.79
C GLU A 139 -5.97 -11.89 -6.57
N VAL A 140 -4.85 -12.34 -6.02
CA VAL A 140 -3.98 -13.39 -6.58
C VAL A 140 -4.60 -14.79 -6.45
N ALA A 141 -5.36 -15.02 -5.39
CA ALA A 141 -6.04 -16.28 -5.12
C ALA A 141 -7.10 -16.62 -6.18
N THR A 142 -7.26 -17.92 -6.47
CA THR A 142 -8.29 -18.43 -7.38
C THR A 142 -9.03 -19.60 -6.74
N PRO A 143 -10.35 -19.49 -6.45
CA PRO A 143 -11.21 -18.34 -6.69
C PRO A 143 -10.92 -17.17 -5.73
N GLN A 144 -11.24 -15.95 -6.17
CA GLN A 144 -11.14 -14.78 -5.30
C GLN A 144 -12.28 -14.79 -4.26
N PRO A 145 -12.01 -14.59 -2.96
CA PRO A 145 -13.05 -14.61 -1.92
C PRO A 145 -13.97 -13.38 -2.03
N SER A 146 -15.24 -13.53 -1.68
CA SER A 146 -16.22 -12.43 -1.76
C SER A 146 -16.09 -11.42 -0.61
N THR A 147 -15.61 -11.86 0.54
CA THR A 147 -15.43 -11.08 1.77
C THR A 147 -13.98 -11.12 2.20
N LEU A 148 -13.49 -10.04 2.81
CA LEU A 148 -12.13 -9.96 3.31
C LEU A 148 -12.05 -10.47 4.77
N TRP A 149 -11.10 -11.34 5.09
CA TRP A 149 -10.90 -11.83 6.46
C TRP A 149 -10.82 -10.69 7.49
N LEU A 150 -10.12 -9.60 7.15
CA LEU A 150 -9.87 -8.50 8.07
C LEU A 150 -11.16 -7.82 8.48
N GLU A 151 -12.06 -7.57 7.52
CA GLU A 151 -13.36 -6.96 7.81
C GLU A 151 -14.22 -7.91 8.67
N ARG A 152 -14.23 -9.21 8.38
CA ARG A 152 -14.96 -10.20 9.19
C ARG A 152 -14.47 -10.20 10.63
N TRP A 153 -13.16 -10.22 10.84
CA TRP A 153 -12.56 -10.21 12.17
C TRP A 153 -12.81 -8.90 12.93
N LEU A 154 -12.70 -7.74 12.27
CA LEU A 154 -12.94 -6.44 12.91
C LEU A 154 -14.42 -6.22 13.29
N MET A 155 -15.37 -6.85 12.59
CA MET A 155 -16.79 -6.72 12.89
C MET A 155 -17.22 -7.61 14.06
N ASP A 156 -16.77 -8.87 14.05
CA ASP A 156 -17.13 -9.86 15.07
C ASP A 156 -15.97 -10.86 15.27
N PRO A 157 -15.01 -10.55 16.16
CA PRO A 157 -13.88 -11.44 16.43
C PRO A 157 -14.28 -12.83 16.89
N ASP A 158 -15.33 -12.94 17.71
CA ASP A 158 -15.75 -14.22 18.29
C ASP A 158 -16.37 -15.11 17.20
N SER A 159 -17.25 -14.56 16.36
CA SER A 159 -17.79 -15.30 15.22
C SER A 159 -16.74 -15.61 14.15
N PHE A 160 -15.71 -14.77 13.98
CA PHE A 160 -14.64 -15.02 13.02
C PHE A 160 -13.90 -16.32 13.35
N PHE A 161 -13.54 -16.52 14.61
CA PHE A 161 -12.87 -17.75 15.06
C PHE A 161 -13.81 -18.96 15.10
N ALA A 162 -15.08 -18.76 15.47
CA ALA A 162 -16.06 -19.85 15.48
C ALA A 162 -16.29 -20.47 14.09
N ARG A 163 -16.24 -19.64 13.03
CA ARG A 163 -16.44 -20.10 11.64
C ARG A 163 -15.21 -20.75 11.00
N ARG A 164 -14.04 -20.64 11.64
CA ARG A 164 -12.72 -21.11 11.17
C ARG A 164 -12.35 -20.57 9.78
N PRO A 165 -11.46 -19.57 9.69
CA PRO A 165 -11.03 -19.04 8.39
C PRO A 165 -10.34 -20.12 7.55
N SER A 166 -10.58 -20.09 6.25
CA SER A 166 -9.99 -21.02 5.29
C SER A 166 -8.76 -20.39 4.64
N ARG A 167 -7.81 -21.22 4.23
CA ARG A 167 -6.64 -20.74 3.47
C ARG A 167 -7.02 -20.46 2.02
N LEU A 168 -6.42 -19.41 1.46
CA LEU A 168 -6.49 -19.05 0.07
C LEU A 168 -5.78 -20.11 -0.78
N ASP A 169 -6.37 -20.47 -1.91
CA ASP A 169 -5.68 -21.23 -2.95
C ASP A 169 -4.80 -20.26 -3.75
N LEU A 170 -3.53 -20.18 -3.36
CA LEU A 170 -2.52 -19.31 -3.96
C LEU A 170 -1.72 -20.09 -5.01
N PRO A 171 -1.45 -19.49 -6.18
CA PRO A 171 -0.80 -20.17 -7.29
C PRO A 171 0.70 -20.45 -7.04
N ARG A 172 1.25 -19.99 -5.92
CA ARG A 172 2.69 -19.90 -5.66
C ARG A 172 2.99 -20.13 -4.18
N THR A 173 4.21 -20.61 -3.91
CA THR A 173 4.70 -20.73 -2.54
C THR A 173 4.83 -19.37 -1.86
N LEU A 174 4.84 -19.35 -0.52
CA LEU A 174 5.08 -18.13 0.26
C LEU A 174 6.36 -17.40 -0.19
N TYR A 175 7.48 -18.12 -0.31
CA TYR A 175 8.74 -17.52 -0.70
C TYR A 175 8.71 -16.95 -2.12
N GLU A 176 8.06 -17.62 -3.06
CA GLU A 176 7.92 -17.08 -4.41
C GLU A 176 7.07 -15.80 -4.43
N GLN A 177 5.96 -15.77 -3.68
CA GLN A 177 5.12 -14.57 -3.60
C GLN A 177 5.89 -13.38 -3.02
N LEU A 178 6.67 -13.60 -1.96
CA LEU A 178 7.50 -12.54 -1.38
C LEU A 178 8.59 -12.05 -2.33
N TRP A 179 9.26 -12.98 -3.01
CA TRP A 179 10.38 -12.68 -3.91
C TRP A 179 9.94 -11.95 -5.18
N ARG A 180 8.80 -12.36 -5.75
CA ARG A 180 8.16 -11.75 -6.92
C ARG A 180 7.48 -10.42 -6.60
N GLY A 181 7.02 -10.26 -5.37
CA GLY A 181 6.17 -9.14 -4.99
C GLY A 181 4.76 -9.25 -5.54
N PHE A 182 4.05 -8.13 -5.51
CA PHE A 182 2.60 -8.02 -5.70
C PHE A 182 2.22 -7.03 -6.80
N LEU A 183 3.19 -6.44 -7.51
CA LEU A 183 2.92 -5.65 -8.71
C LEU A 183 2.20 -6.53 -9.76
N PRO A 184 1.20 -5.99 -10.48
CA PRO A 184 0.42 -6.75 -11.46
C PRO A 184 1.26 -7.45 -12.53
N GLU A 185 2.15 -6.73 -13.19
CA GLU A 185 2.99 -7.28 -14.26
C GLU A 185 3.88 -8.43 -13.73
N ALA A 186 4.41 -8.27 -12.51
CA ALA A 186 5.19 -9.31 -11.85
C ALA A 186 4.40 -10.62 -11.70
N GLN A 187 3.06 -10.62 -11.70
CA GLN A 187 2.27 -11.86 -11.59
C GLN A 187 2.18 -12.65 -12.90
N PHE A 188 2.55 -12.07 -14.03
CA PHE A 188 2.47 -12.71 -15.36
C PHE A 188 3.84 -13.02 -15.97
N VAL A 189 4.90 -12.45 -15.42
CA VAL A 189 6.29 -12.67 -15.84
C VAL A 189 6.77 -14.05 -15.37
N ASP A 190 7.55 -14.78 -16.17
CA ASP A 190 8.12 -16.06 -15.73
C ASP A 190 9.18 -15.82 -14.63
N LEU A 191 9.36 -16.79 -13.72
CA LEU A 191 10.18 -16.61 -12.51
C LEU A 191 11.63 -16.19 -12.83
N GLU A 192 12.17 -16.64 -13.95
CA GLU A 192 13.53 -16.31 -14.40
C GLU A 192 13.72 -14.81 -14.74
N PHE A 193 12.67 -14.11 -15.15
CA PHE A 193 12.72 -12.69 -15.56
C PHE A 193 12.29 -11.73 -14.45
N ILE A 194 11.99 -12.22 -13.25
CA ILE A 194 11.63 -11.36 -12.11
C ILE A 194 12.74 -10.38 -11.72
N PRO A 195 14.03 -10.77 -11.72
CA PRO A 195 15.11 -9.82 -11.50
C PRO A 195 15.15 -8.71 -12.56
N ASP A 196 14.96 -9.04 -13.84
CA ASP A 196 14.93 -8.07 -14.94
C ASP A 196 13.73 -7.13 -14.82
N PHE A 197 12.58 -7.66 -14.43
CA PHE A 197 11.38 -6.87 -14.16
C PHE A 197 11.64 -5.82 -13.07
N HIS A 198 12.19 -6.21 -11.91
CA HIS A 198 12.46 -5.27 -10.83
C HIS A 198 13.59 -4.29 -11.17
N PHE A 199 14.63 -4.72 -11.88
CA PHE A 199 15.66 -3.82 -12.40
C PHE A 199 15.05 -2.75 -13.29
N SER A 200 14.25 -3.16 -14.27
CA SER A 200 13.54 -2.24 -15.17
C SER A 200 12.65 -1.29 -14.38
N TYR A 201 11.90 -1.79 -13.39
CA TYR A 201 11.05 -0.95 -12.55
C TYR A 201 11.83 0.13 -11.79
N GLN A 202 12.93 -0.25 -11.12
CA GLN A 202 13.74 0.69 -10.36
C GLN A 202 14.43 1.71 -11.26
N SER A 203 15.06 1.27 -12.36
CA SER A 203 15.81 2.15 -13.26
C SER A 203 14.94 3.06 -14.11
N THR A 204 13.74 2.63 -14.51
CA THR A 204 12.89 3.41 -15.44
C THR A 204 11.85 4.27 -14.73
N TYR A 205 11.36 3.85 -13.56
CA TYR A 205 10.29 4.56 -12.87
C TYR A 205 10.82 5.32 -11.67
N ILE A 206 11.48 4.65 -10.73
CA ILE A 206 11.97 5.28 -9.51
C ILE A 206 13.00 6.34 -9.86
N GLU A 207 14.02 6.01 -10.65
CA GLU A 207 15.04 7.01 -11.00
C GLU A 207 14.51 8.15 -11.87
N LYS A 208 13.61 7.88 -12.83
CA LYS A 208 13.08 8.93 -13.71
C LYS A 208 12.21 9.92 -12.94
N ASP A 209 11.35 9.43 -12.06
CA ASP A 209 10.45 10.26 -11.27
C ASP A 209 11.20 11.08 -10.25
N ILE A 210 12.26 10.50 -9.70
CA ILE A 210 13.09 11.18 -8.71
C ILE A 210 14.01 12.18 -9.38
N ARG A 211 14.45 11.96 -10.62
CA ARG A 211 15.14 13.00 -11.43
C ARG A 211 14.28 14.22 -11.69
N LEU A 212 12.95 14.06 -11.78
CA LEU A 212 12.03 15.20 -11.92
C LEU A 212 11.83 15.96 -10.60
N LEU A 213 12.20 15.36 -9.47
CA LEU A 213 11.93 15.88 -8.12
C LEU A 213 13.21 16.23 -7.32
N ALA A 214 14.39 15.81 -7.77
CA ALA A 214 15.67 15.95 -7.06
C ALA A 214 16.83 16.28 -8.02
N ASP A 215 17.87 16.93 -7.49
CA ASP A 215 19.06 17.32 -8.24
C ASP A 215 19.87 16.11 -8.73
N LEU A 216 20.34 16.17 -9.99
CA LEU A 216 21.03 15.07 -10.66
C LEU A 216 22.31 14.60 -9.95
N ALA A 217 22.98 15.49 -9.21
CA ALA A 217 24.21 15.17 -8.47
C ALA A 217 23.96 14.19 -7.29
N GLU A 218 22.72 14.04 -6.84
CA GLU A 218 22.35 13.21 -5.68
C GLU A 218 21.96 11.78 -6.05
N LEU A 219 21.79 11.45 -7.34
CA LEU A 219 21.14 10.19 -7.77
C LEU A 219 21.88 8.92 -7.31
N GLN A 220 23.22 8.92 -7.32
CA GLN A 220 23.99 7.76 -6.88
C GLN A 220 23.83 7.51 -5.37
N GLN A 221 23.83 8.58 -4.58
CA GLN A 221 23.59 8.50 -3.14
C GLN A 221 22.14 8.09 -2.86
N PHE A 222 21.19 8.57 -3.67
CA PHE A 222 19.80 8.18 -3.57
C PHE A 222 19.59 6.67 -3.86
N SER A 223 20.22 6.12 -4.90
CA SER A 223 20.16 4.67 -5.17
C SER A 223 20.70 3.85 -3.98
N ARG A 224 21.80 4.28 -3.36
CA ARG A 224 22.30 3.68 -2.12
C ARG A 224 21.33 3.85 -0.95
N PHE A 225 20.66 4.99 -0.85
CA PHE A 225 19.63 5.25 0.17
C PHE A 225 18.45 4.29 0.02
N VAL A 226 17.95 4.04 -1.20
CA VAL A 226 16.88 3.05 -1.45
C VAL A 226 17.29 1.67 -0.95
N LYS A 227 18.51 1.23 -1.25
CA LYS A 227 19.05 -0.05 -0.75
C LYS A 227 19.13 -0.08 0.78
N LEU A 228 19.52 1.03 1.40
CA LEU A 228 19.58 1.12 2.86
C LEU A 228 18.17 1.02 3.47
N VAL A 229 17.20 1.80 3.01
CA VAL A 229 15.85 1.74 3.58
C VAL A 229 15.16 0.40 3.30
N ALA A 230 15.50 -0.29 2.20
CA ALA A 230 15.02 -1.64 1.93
C ALA A 230 15.53 -2.65 2.98
N ALA A 231 16.79 -2.52 3.41
CA ALA A 231 17.36 -3.33 4.49
C ALA A 231 16.72 -3.05 5.86
N LEU A 232 16.11 -1.87 6.01
CA LEU A 232 15.46 -1.40 7.24
C LEU A 232 13.92 -1.46 7.17
N THR A 233 13.35 -2.18 6.20
CA THR A 233 11.90 -2.43 6.16
C THR A 233 11.46 -3.13 7.45
N ALA A 234 10.24 -2.83 7.91
CA ALA A 234 9.71 -3.29 9.19
C ALA A 234 10.55 -2.86 10.41
N GLN A 235 11.17 -1.68 10.38
CA GLN A 235 11.90 -1.11 11.53
C GLN A 235 11.49 0.35 11.81
N GLU A 236 11.75 0.80 13.05
CA GLU A 236 11.55 2.21 13.43
C GLU A 236 12.51 3.14 12.68
N ILE A 237 11.97 4.24 12.14
CA ILE A 237 12.74 5.15 11.30
C ILE A 237 13.52 6.16 12.13
N ASN A 238 14.80 6.27 11.79
CA ASN A 238 15.73 7.20 12.40
C ASN A 238 16.48 7.98 11.32
N TYR A 239 15.97 9.18 10.99
CA TYR A 239 16.56 10.02 9.95
C TYR A 239 18.03 10.37 10.20
N SER A 240 18.45 10.50 11.46
CA SER A 240 19.85 10.79 11.81
C SER A 240 20.77 9.60 11.55
N GLN A 241 20.27 8.37 11.73
CA GLN A 241 21.01 7.16 11.38
C GLN A 241 21.10 7.01 9.87
N LEU A 242 19.97 7.13 9.16
CA LEU A 242 19.91 7.06 7.70
C LEU A 242 20.87 8.05 7.04
N GLY A 243 20.90 9.30 7.52
CA GLY A 243 21.80 10.33 7.00
C GLY A 243 23.26 9.97 7.21
N ARG A 244 23.62 9.49 8.40
CA ARG A 244 24.99 9.10 8.73
C ARG A 244 25.50 7.96 7.86
N GLU A 245 24.66 6.95 7.59
CA GLU A 245 25.06 5.78 6.80
C GLU A 245 25.26 6.09 5.32
N ILE A 246 24.53 7.07 4.77
CA ILE A 246 24.69 7.50 3.37
C ILE A 246 25.67 8.67 3.22
N GLY A 247 25.95 9.43 4.27
CA GLY A 247 26.80 10.62 4.24
C GLY A 247 26.04 11.91 3.90
N VAL A 248 24.77 12.01 4.30
CA VAL A 248 23.90 13.18 4.08
C VAL A 248 23.30 13.70 5.39
N THR A 249 22.73 14.90 5.36
CA THR A 249 22.07 15.46 6.56
C THR A 249 20.78 14.69 6.91
N PRO A 250 20.33 14.68 8.18
CA PRO A 250 19.04 14.09 8.55
C PRO A 250 17.86 14.71 7.80
N GLN A 251 17.94 16.02 7.47
CA GLN A 251 16.95 16.73 6.66
C GLN A 251 16.88 16.14 5.25
N THR A 252 18.03 15.86 4.63
CA THR A 252 18.12 15.24 3.31
C THR A 252 17.54 13.83 3.33
N SER A 253 17.86 13.00 4.34
CA SER A 253 17.26 11.67 4.48
C SER A 253 15.75 11.71 4.64
N LYS A 254 15.24 12.67 5.43
CA LYS A 254 13.79 12.87 5.56
C LYS A 254 13.16 13.29 4.22
N ARG A 255 13.81 14.20 3.48
CA ARG A 255 13.38 14.61 2.13
C ARG A 255 13.31 13.41 1.18
N TRP A 256 14.35 12.58 1.14
CA TRP A 256 14.42 11.41 0.26
C TRP A 256 13.40 10.32 0.64
N LEU A 257 13.16 10.09 1.93
CA LEU A 257 12.09 9.17 2.34
C LEU A 257 10.71 9.69 1.96
N ASN A 258 10.49 11.01 2.09
CA ASN A 258 9.27 11.65 1.62
C ASN A 258 9.09 11.49 0.10
N LEU A 259 10.16 11.52 -0.70
CA LEU A 259 10.08 11.22 -2.13
C LEU A 259 9.56 9.81 -2.38
N LEU A 260 10.10 8.80 -1.68
CA LEU A 260 9.62 7.41 -1.79
C LEU A 260 8.15 7.26 -1.39
N MET A 261 7.69 8.01 -0.38
CA MET A 261 6.26 8.04 -0.03
C MET A 261 5.40 8.68 -1.13
N GLN A 262 5.89 9.78 -1.73
CA GLN A 262 5.17 10.49 -2.78
C GLN A 262 5.10 9.70 -4.10
N THR A 263 6.03 8.78 -4.34
CA THR A 263 6.01 7.81 -5.44
C THR A 263 5.38 6.47 -5.06
N PHE A 264 4.81 6.37 -3.85
CA PHE A 264 4.13 5.18 -3.34
C PHE A 264 5.01 3.93 -3.16
N GLU A 265 6.33 4.09 -3.11
CA GLU A 265 7.28 2.99 -2.88
C GLU A 265 7.44 2.67 -1.39
N TRP A 266 7.13 3.65 -0.53
CA TRP A 266 7.30 3.56 0.92
C TRP A 266 6.04 4.01 1.65
N PHE A 267 5.81 3.44 2.83
CA PHE A 267 4.80 3.90 3.77
C PHE A 267 5.24 3.70 5.21
N GLU A 268 4.57 4.42 6.11
CA GLU A 268 4.90 4.43 7.53
C GLU A 268 3.67 4.15 8.38
N ILE A 269 3.85 3.40 9.45
CA ILE A 269 2.87 3.18 10.49
C ILE A 269 3.28 4.01 11.72
N PRO A 270 2.42 4.90 12.22
CA PRO A 270 2.72 5.70 13.40
C PRO A 270 2.80 4.84 14.67
N ALA A 271 3.59 5.29 15.64
CA ALA A 271 3.57 4.68 16.97
C ALA A 271 2.28 5.04 17.71
N PHE A 272 1.68 4.05 18.37
CA PHE A 272 0.52 4.24 19.23
C PHE A 272 0.92 4.96 20.53
N SER A 273 0.27 6.09 20.81
CA SER A 273 0.42 6.83 22.06
C SER A 273 -0.89 7.48 22.46
N LYS A 274 -1.53 6.97 23.52
CA LYS A 274 -2.79 7.54 24.05
C LYS A 274 -2.54 8.76 24.94
N ASN A 275 -1.45 8.73 25.70
CA ASN A 275 -0.89 9.85 26.46
C ASN A 275 0.62 9.77 26.22
N SER A 276 1.27 10.84 25.78
CA SER A 276 2.71 10.90 25.48
C SER A 276 3.56 10.76 26.75
N THR A 277 3.46 9.62 27.43
CA THR A 277 4.39 9.24 28.49
C THR A 277 5.78 9.07 27.89
N LYS A 278 6.82 9.55 28.57
CA LYS A 278 8.24 9.42 28.17
C LYS A 278 8.76 7.97 28.06
N LYS A 279 7.89 6.96 28.05
CA LYS A 279 8.20 5.53 28.06
C LYS A 279 7.93 4.83 26.72
N VAL A 280 7.24 5.48 25.79
CA VAL A 280 6.83 4.94 24.49
C VAL A 280 7.65 5.61 23.39
N SER A 281 8.15 4.82 22.44
CA SER A 281 8.78 5.36 21.24
C SER A 281 7.75 6.07 20.38
N LEU A 282 8.08 7.24 19.83
CA LEU A 282 7.22 7.99 18.92
C LEU A 282 7.68 7.89 17.46
N LYS A 283 8.71 7.07 17.20
CA LYS A 283 9.22 6.89 15.85
C LYS A 283 8.23 6.05 15.03
N PRO A 284 7.91 6.42 13.78
CA PRO A 284 7.12 5.57 12.92
C PRO A 284 7.92 4.31 12.54
N LYS A 285 7.21 3.21 12.28
CA LYS A 285 7.76 1.97 11.71
C LYS A 285 7.53 2.00 10.20
N GLY A 286 8.57 1.77 9.41
CA GLY A 286 8.53 2.00 7.98
C GLY A 286 8.59 0.72 7.14
N TYR A 287 7.96 0.77 5.97
CA TYR A 287 7.68 -0.39 5.12
C TYR A 287 7.79 -0.05 3.64
N PHE A 288 8.33 -0.99 2.86
CA PHE A 288 8.23 -0.94 1.40
C PHE A 288 6.85 -1.37 0.93
N ALA A 289 6.30 -0.68 -0.06
CA ALA A 289 5.00 -1.02 -0.65
C ALA A 289 4.99 -2.42 -1.32
N ASP A 290 6.15 -2.91 -1.77
CA ASP A 290 6.28 -4.19 -2.44
C ASP A 290 7.53 -4.96 -1.98
N THR A 291 7.37 -6.24 -1.63
CA THR A 291 8.47 -7.08 -1.13
C THR A 291 9.45 -7.52 -2.22
N GLY A 292 9.01 -7.59 -3.48
CA GLY A 292 9.89 -7.91 -4.60
C GLY A 292 10.94 -6.83 -4.81
N GLN A 293 10.56 -5.56 -4.59
CA GLN A 293 11.53 -4.45 -4.58
C GLN A 293 12.56 -4.56 -3.46
N VAL A 294 12.14 -4.99 -2.27
CA VAL A 294 13.09 -5.26 -1.17
C VAL A 294 14.03 -6.39 -1.55
N CYS A 295 13.51 -7.51 -2.07
CA CYS A 295 14.32 -8.66 -2.48
C CYS A 295 15.35 -8.27 -3.54
N PHE A 296 14.93 -7.50 -4.55
CA PHE A 296 15.82 -7.00 -5.59
C PHE A 296 16.88 -6.04 -5.04
N SER A 297 16.49 -5.04 -4.25
CA SER A 297 17.43 -4.06 -3.68
C SER A 297 18.45 -4.70 -2.73
N GLN A 298 18.11 -5.84 -2.12
CA GLN A 298 18.99 -6.61 -1.23
C GLN A 298 19.75 -7.74 -1.97
N MET A 299 19.63 -7.82 -3.30
CA MET A 299 20.29 -8.83 -4.13
C MET A 299 19.94 -10.28 -3.72
N ILE A 300 18.72 -10.50 -3.23
CA ILE A 300 18.21 -11.85 -2.96
C ILE A 300 17.97 -12.53 -4.30
N SER A 301 18.82 -13.47 -4.67
CA SER A 301 18.88 -14.02 -6.04
C SER A 301 17.78 -15.01 -6.39
N THR A 302 17.12 -15.61 -5.40
CA THR A 302 16.04 -16.59 -5.62
C THR A 302 15.03 -16.55 -4.49
N ALA A 303 13.81 -17.03 -4.76
CA ALA A 303 12.78 -17.23 -3.73
C ALA A 303 13.28 -18.10 -2.57
N LYS A 304 13.97 -19.21 -2.85
CA LYS A 304 14.46 -20.14 -1.83
C LYS A 304 15.43 -19.48 -0.84
N ALA A 305 16.24 -18.52 -1.31
CA ALA A 305 17.23 -17.83 -0.49
C ALA A 305 16.60 -17.01 0.65
N ILE A 306 15.31 -16.62 0.54
CA ILE A 306 14.60 -15.85 1.56
C ILE A 306 14.60 -16.58 2.91
N SER A 307 14.39 -17.90 2.91
CA SER A 307 14.25 -18.70 4.14
C SER A 307 15.46 -18.64 5.08
N SER A 308 16.67 -18.46 4.51
CA SER A 308 17.94 -18.34 5.24
C SER A 308 18.45 -16.90 5.32
N HIS A 309 17.75 -15.95 4.69
CA HIS A 309 18.20 -14.57 4.62
C HIS A 309 17.96 -13.86 5.97
N PRO A 310 18.89 -13.00 6.45
CA PRO A 310 18.69 -12.24 7.70
C PRO A 310 17.41 -11.39 7.73
N LEU A 311 16.92 -10.98 6.56
CA LEU A 311 15.67 -10.21 6.42
C LEU A 311 14.40 -11.07 6.38
N TRP A 312 14.47 -12.39 6.56
CA TRP A 312 13.29 -13.26 6.51
C TRP A 312 12.13 -12.73 7.38
N GLY A 313 12.42 -12.41 8.65
CA GLY A 313 11.45 -11.86 9.57
C GLY A 313 10.82 -10.55 9.09
N ALA A 314 11.68 -9.61 8.65
CA ALA A 314 11.26 -8.29 8.19
C ALA A 314 10.48 -8.34 6.87
N LEU A 315 10.86 -9.21 5.93
CA LEU A 315 10.14 -9.43 4.67
C LEU A 315 8.75 -10.01 4.91
N PHE A 316 8.65 -10.99 5.80
CA PHE A 316 7.37 -11.58 6.16
C PHE A 316 6.47 -10.57 6.87
N GLU A 317 7.02 -9.78 7.81
CA GLU A 317 6.29 -8.68 8.44
C GLU A 317 5.80 -7.66 7.40
N ASN A 318 6.68 -7.23 6.49
CA ASN A 318 6.33 -6.28 5.45
C ASN A 318 5.17 -6.77 4.56
N ALA A 319 5.18 -8.05 4.17
CA ALA A 319 4.10 -8.62 3.37
C ALA A 319 2.77 -8.69 4.13
N VAL A 320 2.77 -9.09 5.40
CA VAL A 320 1.55 -9.17 6.21
C VAL A 320 0.98 -7.78 6.45
N VAL A 321 1.83 -6.81 6.80
CA VAL A 321 1.42 -5.42 7.00
C VAL A 321 0.89 -4.81 5.70
N GLY A 322 1.58 -5.06 4.57
CA GLY A 322 1.13 -4.64 3.24
C GLY A 322 -0.21 -5.26 2.86
N GLU A 323 -0.45 -6.54 3.16
CA GLU A 323 -1.75 -7.19 2.93
C GLU A 323 -2.87 -6.57 3.76
N ILE A 324 -2.63 -6.33 5.05
CA ILE A 324 -3.60 -5.66 5.93
C ILE A 324 -3.92 -4.25 5.41
N ARG A 325 -2.89 -3.49 5.00
CA ARG A 325 -3.06 -2.16 4.40
C ARG A 325 -3.92 -2.20 3.14
N LYS A 326 -3.65 -3.16 2.23
CA LYS A 326 -4.45 -3.38 1.02
C LYS A 326 -5.92 -3.66 1.35
N GLN A 327 -6.20 -4.52 2.33
CA GLN A 327 -7.57 -4.78 2.77
C GLN A 327 -8.24 -3.55 3.39
N CYS A 328 -7.54 -2.80 4.24
CA CYS A 328 -8.02 -1.53 4.79
C CYS A 328 -8.43 -0.55 3.67
N SER A 329 -7.64 -0.43 2.59
CA SER A 329 -7.93 0.49 1.49
C SER A 329 -9.26 0.21 0.77
N ILE A 330 -9.76 -1.03 0.85
CA ILE A 330 -11.01 -1.46 0.23
C ILE A 330 -12.21 -1.16 1.14
N MET A 331 -12.01 -1.17 2.46
CA MET A 331 -13.07 -0.99 3.48
C MET A 331 -13.62 0.44 3.49
N SER A 332 -14.95 0.60 3.58
CA SER A 332 -15.58 1.93 3.63
C SER A 332 -15.09 2.76 4.81
N THR A 333 -14.88 2.10 5.96
CA THR A 333 -14.35 2.71 7.19
C THR A 333 -13.14 1.88 7.65
N PRO A 334 -11.93 2.20 7.17
CA PRO A 334 -10.73 1.47 7.57
C PRO A 334 -10.40 1.73 9.05
N PRO A 335 -9.84 0.75 9.77
CA PRO A 335 -9.24 1.01 11.07
C PRO A 335 -8.01 1.92 10.92
N ARG A 336 -7.66 2.63 11.99
CA ARG A 336 -6.33 3.27 12.08
C ARG A 336 -5.29 2.21 12.39
N MET A 337 -4.13 2.31 11.76
CA MET A 337 -3.00 1.39 11.95
C MET A 337 -1.93 2.06 12.80
N TYR A 338 -1.45 1.34 13.82
CA TYR A 338 -0.35 1.76 14.68
C TYR A 338 0.61 0.61 14.94
N HIS A 339 1.86 0.88 15.30
CA HIS A 339 2.70 -0.08 16.02
C HIS A 339 2.83 0.37 17.48
N TRP A 340 3.31 -0.48 18.39
CA TRP A 340 3.58 -0.03 19.75
C TRP A 340 4.89 -0.61 20.27
N ARG A 341 5.71 0.27 20.84
CA ARG A 341 6.98 -0.10 21.45
C ARG A 341 7.29 0.77 22.66
N VAL A 342 7.67 0.13 23.76
CA VAL A 342 8.20 0.82 24.97
C VAL A 342 9.71 0.79 25.00
N HIS A 343 10.33 1.74 25.69
CA HIS A 343 11.80 1.82 25.81
C HIS A 343 12.41 0.59 26.50
N SER A 344 11.66 -0.15 27.30
CA SER A 344 12.10 -1.42 27.90
C SER A 344 12.15 -2.58 26.89
N GLY A 345 11.75 -2.36 25.64
CA GLY A 345 11.90 -3.30 24.54
C GLY A 345 10.68 -4.18 24.27
N ALA A 346 9.59 -4.08 25.04
CA ALA A 346 8.35 -4.75 24.65
C ALA A 346 7.74 -4.04 23.43
N GLU A 347 7.30 -4.83 22.45
CA GLU A 347 6.80 -4.38 21.15
C GLU A 347 5.58 -5.22 20.75
N CYS A 348 4.58 -4.58 20.15
CA CYS A 348 3.48 -5.23 19.43
C CYS A 348 3.52 -4.70 17.99
N ASP A 349 3.69 -5.60 17.02
CA ASP A 349 4.03 -5.23 15.64
C ASP A 349 2.97 -4.34 14.99
N LEU A 350 1.68 -4.64 15.21
CA LEU A 350 0.57 -3.87 14.67
C LEU A 350 -0.61 -3.81 15.65
N ILE A 351 -1.29 -2.67 15.69
CA ILE A 351 -2.53 -2.43 16.43
C ILE A 351 -3.48 -1.73 15.47
N LEU A 352 -4.65 -2.33 15.29
CA LEU A 352 -5.75 -1.70 14.57
C LEU A 352 -6.71 -1.05 15.56
N GLU A 353 -7.07 0.21 15.33
CA GLU A 353 -8.08 0.91 16.13
C GLU A 353 -9.34 1.16 15.28
N ARG A 354 -10.49 0.68 15.76
CA ARG A 354 -11.80 0.93 15.15
C ARG A 354 -12.87 1.05 16.22
N ASP A 355 -13.63 2.14 16.17
CA ASP A 355 -14.75 2.41 17.08
C ASP A 355 -14.38 2.29 18.58
N GLY A 356 -13.18 2.76 18.94
CA GLY A 356 -12.65 2.70 20.31
C GLY A 356 -12.18 1.31 20.77
N LYS A 357 -12.25 0.30 19.89
CA LYS A 357 -11.72 -1.05 20.09
C LYS A 357 -10.33 -1.18 19.47
N PHE A 358 -9.47 -1.96 20.12
CA PHE A 358 -8.07 -2.15 19.74
C PHE A 358 -7.80 -3.61 19.43
N TYR A 359 -7.30 -3.90 18.24
CA TYR A 359 -7.06 -5.24 17.73
C TYR A 359 -5.55 -5.45 17.55
N PRO A 360 -4.87 -6.07 18.52
CA PRO A 360 -3.43 -6.22 18.51
C PRO A 360 -3.00 -7.44 17.66
N ILE A 361 -1.91 -7.28 16.91
CA ILE A 361 -1.37 -8.27 15.99
C ILE A 361 0.15 -8.38 16.20
N GLU A 362 0.63 -9.61 16.31
CA GLU A 362 2.04 -10.00 16.24
C GLU A 362 2.27 -10.76 14.95
N ILE A 363 3.45 -10.56 14.35
CA ILE A 363 3.81 -11.21 13.10
C ILE A 363 5.05 -12.04 13.33
N LYS A 364 5.00 -13.32 12.96
CA LYS A 364 6.05 -14.28 13.28
C LYS A 364 6.39 -15.13 12.07
N ALA A 365 7.62 -15.00 11.61
CA ALA A 365 8.15 -15.74 10.47
C ALA A 365 8.57 -17.18 10.86
N LYS A 366 7.65 -17.93 11.48
CA LYS A 366 7.83 -19.34 11.85
C LYS A 366 6.51 -20.10 11.81
N THR A 367 6.55 -21.38 11.47
CA THR A 367 5.35 -22.18 11.17
C THR A 367 4.55 -22.59 12.41
N ARG A 368 5.17 -22.62 13.59
CA ARG A 368 4.54 -23.01 14.86
C ARG A 368 4.73 -21.95 15.95
N PRO A 369 3.95 -20.87 15.94
CA PRO A 369 3.86 -20.00 17.11
C PRO A 369 3.46 -20.71 18.39
N THR A 370 3.98 -20.24 19.50
CA THR A 370 3.75 -20.71 20.85
C THR A 370 3.22 -19.54 21.69
N PHE A 371 2.82 -19.84 22.93
CA PHE A 371 2.34 -18.81 23.85
C PHE A 371 3.31 -17.62 23.98
N SER A 372 4.62 -17.84 23.94
CA SER A 372 5.62 -16.76 24.04
C SER A 372 5.60 -15.76 22.89
N ASP A 373 5.03 -16.12 21.73
CA ASP A 373 4.99 -15.24 20.57
C ASP A 373 3.91 -14.16 20.65
N ALA A 374 2.91 -14.33 21.52
CA ALA A 374 1.92 -13.30 21.83
C ALA A 374 2.37 -12.40 23.01
N LYS A 375 3.68 -12.37 23.35
CA LYS A 375 4.19 -11.60 24.49
C LYS A 375 3.97 -10.09 24.33
N GLY A 376 4.10 -9.54 23.13
CA GLY A 376 3.88 -8.13 22.86
C GLY A 376 2.43 -7.73 22.99
N ILE A 377 1.53 -8.56 22.48
CA ILE A 377 0.07 -8.42 22.68
C ILE A 377 -0.26 -8.35 24.17
N ARG A 378 0.27 -9.29 24.97
CA ARG A 378 0.05 -9.30 26.43
C ARG A 378 0.66 -8.08 27.12
N ALA A 379 1.85 -7.66 26.70
CA ALA A 379 2.50 -6.46 27.22
C ALA A 379 1.68 -5.20 26.90
N PHE A 380 1.13 -5.10 25.68
CA PHE A 380 0.24 -4.02 25.28
C PHE A 380 -1.02 -3.98 26.15
N ARG A 381 -1.67 -5.14 26.38
CA ARG A 381 -2.82 -5.25 27.29
C ARG A 381 -2.50 -4.82 28.71
N ALA A 382 -1.39 -5.29 29.26
CA ALA A 382 -0.96 -4.93 30.61
C ALA A 382 -0.62 -3.44 30.74
N HIS A 383 -0.07 -2.83 29.69
CA HIS A 383 0.28 -1.41 29.69
C HIS A 383 -0.94 -0.49 29.51
N HIS A 384 -2.05 -1.00 28.95
CA HIS A 384 -3.24 -0.22 28.65
C HIS A 384 -4.54 -0.88 29.16
N PRO A 385 -4.68 -1.12 30.47
CA PRO A 385 -5.85 -1.81 31.05
C PRO A 385 -7.19 -1.09 30.83
N GLN A 386 -7.15 0.21 30.55
CA GLN A 386 -8.30 1.07 30.29
C GLN A 386 -8.83 1.00 28.84
N LEU A 387 -8.16 0.27 27.95
CA LEU A 387 -8.57 0.13 26.54
C LEU A 387 -9.45 -1.09 26.32
N GLN A 388 -10.38 -0.98 25.36
CA GLN A 388 -11.17 -2.12 24.90
C GLN A 388 -10.36 -2.96 23.91
N ILE A 389 -9.37 -3.68 24.44
CA ILE A 389 -8.49 -4.53 23.65
C ILE A 389 -9.19 -5.87 23.38
N GLN A 390 -9.37 -6.17 22.10
CA GLN A 390 -10.02 -7.37 21.59
C GLN A 390 -9.07 -8.57 21.58
N ASN A 391 -9.57 -9.71 21.10
CA ASN A 391 -8.76 -10.90 20.85
C ASN A 391 -7.60 -10.57 19.90
N GLY A 392 -6.42 -11.08 20.21
CA GLY A 392 -5.19 -10.79 19.49
C GLY A 392 -4.88 -11.86 18.45
N LEU A 393 -4.13 -11.47 17.42
CA LEU A 393 -3.68 -12.38 16.37
C LEU A 393 -2.16 -12.51 16.36
N VAL A 394 -1.68 -13.73 16.23
CA VAL A 394 -0.31 -14.02 15.80
C VAL A 394 -0.37 -14.52 14.36
N ILE A 395 -0.03 -13.66 13.39
CA ILE A 395 -0.02 -14.01 11.98
C ILE A 395 1.32 -14.67 11.63
N ALA A 396 1.25 -15.84 11.01
CA ALA A 396 2.41 -16.69 10.76
C ALA A 396 2.25 -17.53 9.49
N PRO A 397 3.34 -18.11 8.95
CA PRO A 397 3.27 -19.17 7.93
C PRO A 397 2.81 -20.50 8.56
N ALA A 398 1.77 -20.46 9.39
CA ALA A 398 1.17 -21.63 10.03
C ALA A 398 0.26 -22.36 9.03
N GLU A 399 0.16 -23.68 9.17
CA GLU A 399 -0.72 -24.50 8.33
C GLU A 399 -2.19 -24.36 8.72
N GLU A 400 -2.45 -24.16 10.01
CA GLU A 400 -3.79 -24.11 10.59
C GLU A 400 -3.91 -22.97 11.59
N TYR A 401 -5.15 -22.54 11.80
CA TYR A 401 -5.54 -21.67 12.89
C TYR A 401 -5.64 -22.47 14.21
N TYR A 402 -5.22 -21.88 15.32
CA TYR A 402 -5.38 -22.45 16.67
C TYR A 402 -5.28 -21.40 17.77
N ALA A 403 -5.82 -21.69 18.95
CA ALA A 403 -5.70 -20.83 20.12
C ALA A 403 -4.32 -20.96 20.79
N LEU A 404 -3.70 -19.84 21.13
CA LEU A 404 -2.55 -19.77 22.04
C LEU A 404 -3.01 -19.56 23.50
N SER A 405 -4.15 -18.90 23.68
CA SER A 405 -4.82 -18.67 24.95
C SER A 405 -6.29 -18.34 24.71
N ASP A 406 -7.05 -18.07 25.77
CA ASP A 406 -8.46 -17.66 25.67
C ASP A 406 -8.68 -16.34 24.91
N LYS A 407 -7.62 -15.55 24.68
CA LYS A 407 -7.70 -14.24 24.02
C LYS A 407 -6.80 -14.08 22.80
N ASP A 408 -5.94 -15.05 22.50
CA ASP A 408 -4.92 -14.91 21.46
C ASP A 408 -4.89 -16.14 20.57
N TYR A 409 -4.87 -15.92 19.26
CA TYR A 409 -4.98 -16.97 18.25
C TYR A 409 -3.87 -16.86 17.21
N VAL A 410 -3.43 -17.99 16.68
CA VAL A 410 -2.61 -18.06 15.48
C VAL A 410 -3.52 -18.02 14.26
N LEU A 411 -3.18 -17.17 13.30
CA LEU A 411 -3.85 -17.11 12.00
C LEU A 411 -2.83 -17.34 10.89
N PRO A 412 -3.08 -18.27 9.95
CA PRO A 412 -2.29 -18.36 8.73
C PRO A 412 -2.29 -17.02 7.98
N TRP A 413 -1.15 -16.67 7.40
CA TRP A 413 -0.94 -15.41 6.68
C TRP A 413 -1.80 -15.24 5.40
N ASP A 414 -2.34 -16.33 4.88
CA ASP A 414 -3.04 -16.43 3.60
C ASP A 414 -4.48 -16.92 3.77
N VAL A 415 -5.28 -16.24 4.58
CA VAL A 415 -6.70 -16.59 4.82
C VAL A 415 -7.68 -15.77 3.97
N ASP A 416 -8.88 -16.34 3.77
CA ASP A 416 -9.97 -15.85 2.91
C ASP A 416 -10.66 -14.56 3.35
#